data_AF-A0A821FKW2-F1
#
_entry.id   AF-A0A821FKW2-F1
#
_cell.length_a   1.000
_cell.length_b   1.000
_cell.length_c   1.000
_cell.angle_alpha   90.00
_cell.angle_beta   90.00
_cell.angle_gamma   90.00
#
_symmetry.space_group_name_H-M   'P 1'
#
loop_
_entity.id
_entity.type
_entity.pdbx_description
1 polymer ?
#
loop_
_entity_poly.entity_id
_entity_poly.type
_entity_poly.pdbx_seq_one_letter_code
_entity_poly.pdbx_strand_id
1 'polypeptide(L)'
;NIPNQVVTIHALGNRIFITDVQESLHILRYKTMENQLVIFADDTCPRFTVACCLLDYSTVCLADKFGNISILRVPVDANDDVEIDPTGSKGLWDRGLLNGASNKCDLLSHFYVGEMVTSVQRATLIPGGSESLVYTTLSGSIGVLIPFASNEDYDFFQHLEMHMRAEYQTLVGRDHLAFRSYYYPVKVRREQHDCTLFLT
;
A
#
# COMPACT_ATOMS: atom_id res chain seq x y z
N ASN A 1 -0.29 -20.03 -4.31
CA ASN A 1 1.18 -20.09 -4.36
C ASN A 1 1.70 -18.66 -4.42
N ILE A 2 2.82 -18.34 -3.76
CA ILE A 2 3.48 -17.04 -3.95
C ILE A 2 4.30 -17.12 -5.24
N PRO A 3 4.15 -16.18 -6.20
CA PRO A 3 4.64 -16.39 -7.57
C PRO A 3 6.16 -16.48 -7.71
N ASN A 4 6.93 -15.60 -7.05
CA ASN A 4 8.37 -15.49 -7.24
C ASN A 4 9.14 -15.71 -5.94
N GLN A 5 9.44 -14.63 -5.22
CA GLN A 5 10.30 -14.63 -4.04
C GLN A 5 9.70 -13.74 -2.97
N VAL A 6 9.59 -14.28 -1.76
CA VAL A 6 9.15 -13.54 -0.58
C VAL A 6 10.21 -12.54 -0.16
N VAL A 7 9.82 -11.27 -0.03
CA VAL A 7 10.68 -10.17 0.46
C VAL A 7 10.39 -9.87 1.92
N THR A 8 9.13 -9.73 2.30
CA THR A 8 8.72 -9.49 3.69
C THR A 8 7.56 -10.38 4.10
N ILE A 9 7.50 -10.68 5.39
CA ILE A 9 6.40 -11.40 6.04
C ILE A 9 6.03 -10.63 7.30
N HIS A 10 4.77 -10.24 7.40
CA HIS A 10 4.18 -9.68 8.60
C HIS A 10 2.95 -10.48 9.00
N ALA A 11 2.67 -10.58 10.29
CA ALA A 11 1.51 -11.28 10.80
C ALA A 11 0.75 -10.41 11.80
N LEU A 12 -0.58 -10.43 11.71
CA LEU A 12 -1.46 -9.76 12.65
C LEU A 12 -2.70 -10.63 12.86
N GLY A 13 -2.87 -11.13 14.08
CA GLY A 13 -3.87 -12.15 14.38
C GLY A 13 -3.68 -13.39 13.51
N ASN A 14 -4.74 -13.79 12.80
CA ASN A 14 -4.75 -14.96 11.91
C ASN A 14 -4.51 -14.60 10.43
N ARG A 15 -4.12 -13.35 10.14
CA ARG A 15 -3.73 -12.88 8.81
C ARG A 15 -2.22 -12.76 8.71
N ILE A 16 -1.69 -13.23 7.58
CA ILE A 16 -0.26 -13.15 7.24
C ILE A 16 -0.16 -12.39 5.93
N PHE A 17 0.62 -11.31 5.95
CA PHE A 17 0.87 -10.42 4.84
C PHE A 17 2.24 -10.74 4.27
N ILE A 18 2.28 -11.20 3.02
CA ILE A 18 3.49 -11.61 2.33
C ILE A 18 3.68 -10.69 1.15
N THR A 19 4.85 -10.08 1.02
CA THR A 19 5.21 -9.32 -0.18
C THR A 19 6.11 -10.14 -1.08
N ASP A 20 5.77 -10.18 -2.37
CA ASP A 20 6.57 -10.75 -3.43
C ASP A 20 7.50 -9.67 -4.01
N VAL A 21 8.66 -10.11 -4.53
CA VAL A 21 9.67 -9.23 -5.14
C VAL A 21 9.17 -8.51 -6.39
N GLN A 22 8.09 -9.00 -7.03
CA GLN A 22 7.51 -8.43 -8.24
C GLN A 22 5.98 -8.35 -8.18
N GLU A 23 5.31 -9.34 -7.60
CA GLU A 23 3.84 -9.46 -7.59
C GLU A 23 3.19 -8.81 -6.35
N SER A 24 3.80 -7.77 -5.80
CA SER A 24 3.22 -6.92 -4.75
C SER A 24 2.82 -7.71 -3.48
N LEU A 25 1.60 -7.55 -2.98
CA LEU A 25 1.11 -8.08 -1.71
C LEU A 25 0.18 -9.27 -1.94
N HIS A 26 0.41 -10.33 -1.16
CA HIS A 26 -0.50 -11.46 -0.98
C HIS A 26 -0.86 -11.59 0.49
N ILE A 27 -2.14 -11.82 0.77
CA ILE A 27 -2.65 -11.91 2.15
C ILE A 27 -3.24 -13.29 2.35
N LEU A 28 -2.70 -13.97 3.35
CA LEU A 28 -3.02 -15.33 3.69
C LEU A 28 -3.82 -15.35 4.99
N ARG A 29 -4.76 -16.28 5.04
CA ARG A 29 -5.46 -16.71 6.24
C ARG A 29 -4.79 -17.97 6.75
N TYR A 30 -4.43 -17.98 8.03
CA TYR A 30 -4.02 -19.21 8.70
C TYR A 30 -5.25 -19.87 9.36
N LYS A 31 -5.60 -21.06 8.87
CA LYS A 31 -6.68 -21.89 9.41
C LYS A 31 -6.13 -22.88 10.42
N THR A 32 -6.21 -22.52 11.70
CA THR A 32 -5.57 -23.27 12.81
C THR A 32 -6.03 -24.73 12.90
N MET A 33 -7.32 -25.02 12.70
CA MET A 33 -7.87 -26.37 12.82
C MET A 33 -7.38 -27.31 11.71
N GLU A 34 -7.14 -26.75 10.52
CA GLU A 34 -6.70 -27.48 9.33
C GLU A 34 -5.18 -27.42 9.13
N ASN A 35 -4.50 -26.60 9.94
CA ASN A 35 -3.08 -26.24 9.78
C ASN A 35 -2.75 -25.82 8.33
N GLN A 36 -3.61 -25.00 7.73
CA GLN A 36 -3.53 -24.61 6.33
C GLN A 36 -3.35 -23.10 6.17
N LEU A 37 -2.54 -22.71 5.19
CA LEU A 37 -2.38 -21.33 4.73
C LEU A 37 -3.14 -21.14 3.42
N VAL A 38 -4.07 -20.19 3.38
CA VAL A 38 -4.93 -19.91 2.22
C VAL A 38 -4.75 -18.47 1.80
N ILE A 39 -4.31 -18.22 0.56
CA ILE A 39 -4.30 -16.86 0.01
C ILE A 39 -5.75 -16.48 -0.30
N PHE A 40 -6.27 -15.44 0.37
CA PHE A 40 -7.65 -14.97 0.15
C PHE A 40 -7.70 -13.60 -0.53
N ALA A 41 -6.63 -12.81 -0.47
CA ALA A 41 -6.54 -11.52 -1.14
C ALA A 41 -5.14 -11.26 -1.71
N ASP A 42 -5.08 -10.49 -2.79
CA ASP A 42 -3.84 -10.03 -3.43
C ASP A 42 -4.02 -8.64 -4.08
N ASP A 43 -2.91 -7.98 -4.43
CA ASP A 43 -2.93 -6.73 -5.20
C ASP A 43 -3.27 -6.98 -6.68
N THR A 44 -3.70 -5.93 -7.38
CA THR A 44 -4.02 -5.94 -8.81
C THR A 44 -2.86 -5.50 -9.68
N CYS A 45 -1.90 -4.78 -9.12
CA CYS A 45 -0.76 -4.23 -9.83
C CYS A 45 0.54 -4.88 -9.34
N PRO A 46 1.48 -5.23 -10.24
CA PRO A 46 2.81 -5.66 -9.82
C PRO A 46 3.52 -4.49 -9.13
N ARG A 47 4.18 -4.74 -8.02
CA ARG A 47 5.01 -3.78 -7.27
C ARG A 47 6.27 -4.48 -6.83
N PHE A 48 7.41 -3.87 -7.14
CA PHE A 48 8.71 -4.46 -6.83
C PHE A 48 9.10 -4.14 -5.39
N THR A 49 8.37 -4.74 -4.46
CA THR A 49 8.34 -4.38 -3.04
C THR A 49 9.71 -4.56 -2.41
N VAL A 50 10.10 -3.58 -1.59
CA VAL A 50 11.34 -3.56 -0.80
C VAL A 50 11.03 -3.48 0.69
N ALA A 51 10.04 -2.67 1.06
CA ALA A 51 9.63 -2.49 2.45
C ALA A 51 8.11 -2.55 2.59
N CYS A 52 7.65 -2.99 3.75
CA CYS A 52 6.25 -3.16 4.09
C CYS A 52 6.02 -2.73 5.55
N CYS A 53 4.89 -2.08 5.81
CA CYS A 53 4.44 -1.73 7.15
C CYS A 53 2.94 -1.94 7.28
N LEU A 54 2.52 -2.71 8.30
CA LEU A 54 1.10 -2.88 8.62
C LEU A 54 0.58 -1.61 9.30
N LEU A 55 -0.49 -1.04 8.75
CA LEU A 55 -1.15 0.14 9.31
C LEU A 55 -2.32 -0.26 10.22
N ASP A 56 -3.03 -1.32 9.88
CA ASP A 56 -4.07 -1.93 10.71
C ASP A 56 -4.29 -3.40 10.28
N TYR A 57 -5.42 -4.00 10.67
CA TYR A 57 -5.76 -5.40 10.36
C TYR A 57 -6.08 -5.68 8.88
N SER A 58 -6.31 -4.63 8.09
CA SER A 58 -6.74 -4.69 6.70
C SER A 58 -5.88 -3.83 5.77
N THR A 59 -4.97 -3.01 6.31
CA THR A 59 -4.29 -1.94 5.55
C THR A 59 -2.79 -2.03 5.68
N VAL A 60 -2.12 -1.94 4.55
CA VAL A 60 -0.69 -2.13 4.43
C VAL A 60 -0.09 -1.00 3.60
N CYS A 61 1.02 -0.44 4.09
CA CYS A 61 1.88 0.44 3.33
C CYS A 61 3.01 -0.37 2.70
N LEU A 62 3.20 -0.21 1.40
CA LEU A 62 4.26 -0.82 0.61
C LEU A 62 5.15 0.26 0.03
N ALA A 63 6.45 -0.02 0.00
CA ALA A 63 7.41 0.78 -0.72
C ALA A 63 8.19 -0.10 -1.70
N ASP A 64 8.43 0.41 -2.91
CA ASP A 64 9.06 -0.35 -3.99
C ASP A 64 10.45 0.17 -4.38
N LYS A 65 11.20 -0.67 -5.11
CA LYS A 65 12.56 -0.36 -5.55
C LYS A 65 12.67 0.84 -6.49
N PHE A 66 11.55 1.23 -7.08
CA PHE A 66 11.50 2.34 -8.02
C PHE A 66 11.24 3.66 -7.34
N GLY A 67 10.89 3.67 -6.05
CA GLY A 67 10.66 4.88 -5.26
C GLY A 67 9.20 5.27 -5.14
N ASN A 68 8.28 4.31 -5.29
CA ASN A 68 6.88 4.53 -4.99
C ASN A 68 6.54 4.09 -3.57
N ILE A 69 5.59 4.79 -2.96
CA ILE A 69 4.87 4.37 -1.75
C ILE A 69 3.41 4.15 -2.13
N SER A 70 2.83 3.03 -1.70
CA SER A 70 1.44 2.66 -1.97
C SER A 70 0.77 2.13 -0.72
N ILE A 71 -0.46 2.58 -0.46
CA ILE A 71 -1.27 2.08 0.64
C ILE A 71 -2.41 1.23 0.06
N LEU A 72 -2.42 -0.04 0.41
CA LEU A 72 -3.40 -1.03 0.00
C LEU A 72 -4.29 -1.41 1.18
N ARG A 73 -5.57 -1.63 0.91
CA ARG A 73 -6.54 -2.11 1.90
C ARG A 73 -7.31 -3.30 1.38
N VAL A 74 -7.50 -4.32 2.21
CA VAL A 74 -8.44 -5.41 1.93
C VAL A 74 -9.86 -4.85 1.89
N PRO A 75 -10.67 -5.16 0.87
CA PRO A 75 -12.06 -4.71 0.81
C PRO A 75 -12.83 -5.09 2.08
N VAL A 76 -13.76 -4.23 2.50
CA VAL A 76 -14.52 -4.42 3.75
C VAL A 76 -15.44 -5.65 3.67
N ASP A 77 -15.90 -5.98 2.47
CA ASP A 77 -16.75 -7.12 2.13
C ASP A 77 -15.96 -8.37 1.71
N ALA A 78 -14.62 -8.34 1.83
CA ALA A 78 -13.78 -9.48 1.47
C ALA A 78 -14.06 -10.68 2.39
N ASN A 79 -14.41 -11.82 1.79
CA ASN A 79 -14.52 -13.08 2.51
C ASN A 79 -13.12 -13.67 2.72
N ASP A 80 -12.68 -13.79 3.98
CA ASP A 80 -11.39 -14.41 4.34
C ASP A 80 -11.49 -15.90 4.71
N ASP A 81 -12.70 -16.48 4.72
CA ASP A 81 -12.97 -17.90 4.91
C ASP A 81 -13.08 -18.64 3.56
N VAL A 82 -12.02 -18.52 2.75
CA VAL A 82 -11.92 -19.24 1.47
C VAL A 82 -11.63 -20.73 1.73
N GLU A 83 -12.46 -21.63 1.21
CA GLU A 83 -12.25 -23.08 1.25
C GLU A 83 -11.43 -23.54 0.04
N ILE A 84 -10.33 -24.25 0.26
CA ILE A 84 -9.60 -24.93 -0.81
C ILE A 84 -10.17 -26.35 -0.92
N ASP A 85 -10.83 -26.67 -2.03
CA ASP A 85 -11.28 -28.04 -2.33
C ASP A 85 -10.06 -28.94 -2.61
N PRO A 86 -9.69 -29.88 -1.71
CA PRO A 86 -8.52 -30.74 -1.88
C PRO A 86 -8.67 -31.73 -3.04
N THR A 87 -9.89 -31.94 -3.54
CA THR A 87 -10.20 -32.94 -4.57
C THR A 87 -10.11 -32.38 -5.99
N GLY A 88 -10.01 -31.06 -6.16
CA GLY A 88 -9.97 -30.40 -7.47
C GLY A 88 -11.30 -30.46 -8.25
N SER A 89 -12.38 -30.97 -7.63
CA SER A 89 -13.67 -31.19 -8.27
C SER A 89 -14.39 -29.88 -8.63
N LYS A 90 -14.09 -28.79 -7.92
CA LYS A 90 -14.58 -27.42 -8.22
C LYS A 90 -13.73 -26.64 -9.26
N GLY A 91 -12.76 -27.28 -9.91
CA GLY A 91 -11.64 -26.67 -10.66
C GLY A 91 -11.95 -25.81 -11.92
N LEU A 92 -13.21 -25.51 -12.23
CA LEU A 92 -13.57 -24.63 -13.36
C LEU A 92 -14.11 -23.26 -12.91
N TRP A 93 -14.75 -23.17 -11.73
CA TRP A 93 -15.33 -21.93 -11.19
C TRP A 93 -14.46 -21.29 -10.11
N ASP A 94 -13.49 -22.02 -9.58
CA ASP A 94 -12.53 -21.56 -8.56
C ASP A 94 -11.28 -20.91 -9.19
N ARG A 95 -11.36 -20.50 -10.46
CA ARG A 95 -10.33 -19.66 -11.07
C ARG A 95 -10.45 -18.28 -10.42
N GLY A 96 -9.64 -18.04 -9.39
CA GLY A 96 -9.62 -16.76 -8.71
C GLY A 96 -9.44 -15.59 -9.68
N LEU A 97 -9.86 -14.41 -9.24
CA LEU A 97 -9.98 -13.25 -10.10
C LEU A 97 -8.58 -12.86 -10.64
N LEU A 98 -8.47 -12.54 -11.94
CA LEU A 98 -7.21 -12.17 -12.58
C LEU A 98 -6.07 -13.19 -12.40
N ASN A 99 -6.36 -14.50 -12.44
CA ASN A 99 -5.40 -15.57 -12.17
C ASN A 99 -4.74 -15.52 -10.77
N GLY A 100 -5.36 -14.82 -9.82
CA GLY A 100 -4.87 -14.66 -8.46
C GLY A 100 -5.91 -15.05 -7.41
N ALA A 101 -5.93 -14.36 -6.28
CA ALA A 101 -6.93 -14.56 -5.24
C ALA A 101 -8.33 -14.08 -5.66
N SER A 102 -9.36 -14.51 -4.93
CA SER A 102 -10.75 -14.10 -5.16
C SER A 102 -10.99 -12.63 -4.84
N ASN A 103 -10.38 -12.13 -3.76
CA ASN A 103 -10.49 -10.73 -3.35
C ASN A 103 -9.28 -9.92 -3.84
N LYS A 104 -9.52 -8.69 -4.30
CA LYS A 104 -8.48 -7.77 -4.75
C LYS A 104 -8.35 -6.59 -3.82
N CYS A 105 -7.12 -6.26 -3.45
CA CYS A 105 -6.85 -5.13 -2.58
C CYS A 105 -7.19 -3.80 -3.29
N ASP A 106 -7.76 -2.90 -2.50
CA ASP A 106 -8.05 -1.53 -2.86
C ASP A 106 -6.80 -0.66 -2.74
N LEU A 107 -6.42 0.03 -3.82
CA LEU A 107 -5.45 1.11 -3.72
C LEU A 107 -6.09 2.34 -3.09
N LEU A 108 -5.68 2.68 -1.87
CA LEU A 108 -6.10 3.86 -1.13
C LEU A 108 -5.28 5.08 -1.49
N SER A 109 -3.96 4.93 -1.45
CA SER A 109 -3.01 6.01 -1.71
C SER A 109 -1.83 5.53 -2.55
N HIS A 110 -1.33 6.40 -3.42
CA HIS A 110 -0.12 6.16 -4.19
C HIS A 110 0.64 7.46 -4.45
N PHE A 111 1.96 7.40 -4.33
CA PHE A 111 2.83 8.53 -4.58
C PHE A 111 4.24 8.11 -4.95
N TYR A 112 4.81 8.83 -5.92
CA TYR A 112 6.21 8.72 -6.29
C TYR A 112 7.09 9.68 -5.48
N VAL A 113 8.00 9.12 -4.67
CA VAL A 113 8.96 9.87 -3.85
C VAL A 113 10.02 10.54 -4.71
N GLY A 114 10.50 9.85 -5.74
CA GLY A 114 11.66 10.27 -6.55
C GLY A 114 12.92 9.46 -6.30
N GLU A 115 12.95 8.69 -5.21
CA GLU A 115 14.11 7.90 -4.77
C GLU A 115 13.65 6.56 -4.21
N MET A 116 14.49 5.53 -4.33
CA MET A 116 14.20 4.20 -3.78
C MET A 116 14.00 4.28 -2.26
N VAL A 117 12.84 3.85 -1.79
CA VAL A 117 12.50 3.81 -0.37
C VAL A 117 13.06 2.50 0.21
N THR A 118 13.85 2.60 1.27
CA THR A 118 14.58 1.49 1.89
C THR A 118 13.90 0.96 3.15
N SER A 119 13.16 1.80 3.86
CA SER A 119 12.33 1.37 5.00
C SER A 119 11.09 2.25 5.14
N VAL A 120 10.04 1.68 5.71
CA VAL A 120 8.84 2.40 6.12
C VAL A 120 8.36 1.88 7.47
N GLN A 121 8.00 2.77 8.37
CA GLN A 121 7.60 2.43 9.73
C GLN A 121 6.53 3.39 10.24
N ARG A 122 5.49 2.85 10.87
CA ARG A 122 4.53 3.64 11.63
C ARG A 122 5.14 4.03 12.98
N ALA A 123 5.15 5.33 13.28
CA ALA A 123 5.74 5.85 14.51
C ALA A 123 5.08 7.15 14.95
N THR A 124 5.12 7.38 16.28
CA THR A 124 4.81 8.65 16.91
C THR A 124 6.12 9.39 17.18
N LEU A 125 6.36 10.50 16.47
CA LEU A 125 7.66 11.20 16.49
C LEU A 125 7.88 12.03 17.76
N ILE A 126 6.80 12.46 18.41
CA ILE A 126 6.85 13.25 19.65
C ILE A 126 5.89 12.66 20.69
N PRO A 127 6.21 12.68 21.99
CA PRO A 127 5.29 12.20 23.02
C PRO A 127 3.93 12.90 22.93
N GLY A 128 2.84 12.13 22.86
CA GLY A 128 1.47 12.66 22.72
C GLY A 128 1.09 13.12 21.31
N GLY A 129 1.98 13.00 20.32
CA GLY A 129 1.69 13.30 18.92
C GLY A 129 0.88 12.22 18.21
N SER A 130 0.35 12.59 17.04
CA SER A 130 -0.32 11.65 16.14
C SER A 130 0.65 10.64 15.54
N GLU A 131 0.16 9.44 15.24
CA GLU A 131 0.93 8.46 14.46
C GLU A 131 1.14 8.95 13.02
N SER A 132 2.31 8.67 12.48
CA SER A 132 2.70 9.01 11.12
C SER A 132 3.49 7.85 10.51
N LEU A 133 3.60 7.84 9.19
CA LEU A 133 4.45 6.89 8.47
C LEU A 133 5.79 7.56 8.17
N VAL A 134 6.85 7.07 8.76
CA VAL A 134 8.22 7.53 8.53
C VAL A 134 8.86 6.61 7.52
N TYR A 135 9.54 7.17 6.52
CA TYR A 135 10.29 6.38 5.54
C TYR A 135 11.71 6.92 5.35
N THR A 136 12.61 6.03 4.95
CA THR A 136 13.98 6.39 4.58
C THR A 136 14.24 6.03 3.11
N THR A 137 15.11 6.77 2.45
CA THR A 137 15.51 6.50 1.06
C THR A 137 16.96 6.08 0.96
N LEU A 138 17.31 5.45 -0.17
CA LEU A 138 18.68 5.03 -0.49
C LEU A 138 19.67 6.20 -0.49
N SER A 139 19.24 7.40 -0.88
CA SER A 139 20.08 8.62 -0.88
C SER A 139 20.27 9.24 0.51
N GLY A 140 19.64 8.69 1.54
CA GLY A 140 19.71 9.20 2.92
C GLY A 140 18.62 10.20 3.28
N SER A 141 17.62 10.42 2.43
CA SER A 141 16.46 11.25 2.77
C SER A 141 15.59 10.54 3.80
N ILE A 142 15.05 11.30 4.75
CA ILE A 142 14.05 10.83 5.71
C ILE A 142 12.78 11.64 5.47
N GLY A 143 11.68 10.97 5.16
CA GLY A 143 10.39 11.59 4.91
C GLY A 143 9.33 11.09 5.88
N VAL A 144 8.25 11.87 5.97
CA VAL A 144 7.10 11.57 6.83
C VAL A 144 5.82 11.76 6.03
N LEU A 145 4.91 10.83 6.24
CA LEU A 145 3.57 10.76 5.66
C LEU A 145 2.57 10.92 6.81
N ILE A 146 1.83 12.03 6.80
CA ILE A 146 0.96 12.44 7.91
C ILE A 146 -0.50 12.34 7.47
N PRO A 147 -1.37 11.63 8.22
CA PRO A 147 -2.79 11.62 7.97
C PRO A 147 -3.41 12.98 8.32
N PHE A 148 -4.32 13.48 7.49
CA PHE A 148 -5.11 14.67 7.74
C PHE A 148 -6.13 14.44 8.85
N ALA A 149 -6.27 15.43 9.74
CA ALA A 149 -7.24 15.38 10.82
C ALA A 149 -8.68 15.60 10.32
N SER A 150 -8.85 16.40 9.26
CA SER A 150 -10.16 16.77 8.73
C SER A 150 -10.17 16.86 7.20
N ASN A 151 -11.37 16.76 6.61
CA ASN A 151 -11.57 17.01 5.18
C ASN A 151 -11.29 18.48 4.81
N GLU A 152 -11.50 19.40 5.75
CA GLU A 152 -11.21 20.83 5.55
C GLU A 152 -9.71 21.07 5.39
N ASP A 153 -8.88 20.44 6.22
CA ASP A 153 -7.42 20.49 6.08
C ASP A 153 -6.98 19.88 4.73
N TYR A 154 -7.53 18.72 4.38
CA TYR A 154 -7.23 18.06 3.12
C TYR A 154 -7.58 18.97 1.92
N ASP A 155 -8.78 19.54 1.89
CA ASP A 155 -9.20 20.44 0.82
C ASP A 155 -8.32 21.71 0.81
N PHE A 156 -7.99 22.28 1.97
CA PHE A 156 -7.10 23.44 2.05
C PHE A 156 -5.74 23.16 1.39
N PHE A 157 -5.08 22.06 1.77
CA PHE A 157 -3.77 21.71 1.23
C PHE A 157 -3.84 21.25 -0.24
N GLN A 158 -4.93 20.62 -0.66
CA GLN A 158 -5.16 20.30 -2.07
C GLN A 158 -5.25 21.57 -2.92
N HIS A 159 -6.02 22.58 -2.48
CA HIS A 159 -6.12 23.85 -3.19
C HIS A 159 -4.79 24.61 -3.15
N LEU A 160 -4.07 24.59 -2.02
CA LEU A 160 -2.75 25.16 -1.92
C LEU A 160 -1.78 24.53 -2.93
N GLU A 161 -1.74 23.20 -3.04
CA GLU A 161 -0.89 22.51 -4.02
C GLU A 161 -1.27 22.93 -5.45
N MET A 162 -2.56 22.99 -5.77
CA MET A 162 -3.03 23.43 -7.09
C MET A 162 -2.54 24.84 -7.44
N HIS A 163 -2.64 25.79 -6.50
CA HIS A 163 -2.14 27.15 -6.71
C HIS A 163 -0.61 27.21 -6.80
N MET A 164 0.10 26.50 -5.92
CA MET A 164 1.56 26.44 -5.93
C MET A 164 2.08 25.91 -7.27
N ARG A 165 1.42 24.91 -7.87
CA ARG A 165 1.80 24.38 -9.18
C ARG A 165 1.57 25.35 -10.34
N ALA A 166 0.57 26.23 -10.23
CA ALA A 166 0.28 27.23 -11.25
C ALA A 166 1.27 28.41 -11.18
N GLU A 167 1.58 28.86 -9.97
CA GLU A 167 2.43 30.03 -9.72
C GLU A 167 3.93 29.70 -9.74
N TYR A 168 4.31 28.52 -9.24
CA TYR A 168 5.71 28.08 -9.12
C TYR A 168 5.99 26.88 -10.01
N GLN A 169 6.60 27.15 -11.17
CA GLN A 169 7.13 26.11 -12.03
C GLN A 169 8.35 25.46 -11.38
N THR A 170 8.53 24.15 -11.63
CA THR A 170 9.73 23.47 -11.13
C THR A 170 10.98 23.98 -11.83
N LEU A 171 12.11 24.02 -11.11
CA LEU A 171 13.37 24.57 -11.61
C LEU A 171 13.90 23.87 -12.87
N VAL A 172 13.52 22.61 -13.08
CA VAL A 172 13.95 21.78 -14.21
C VAL A 172 12.88 21.67 -15.30
N GLY A 173 11.80 22.44 -15.22
CA GLY A 173 10.72 22.47 -16.21
C GLY A 173 9.83 21.22 -16.24
N ARG A 174 9.95 20.34 -15.25
CA ARG A 174 9.14 19.12 -15.14
C ARG A 174 7.81 19.42 -14.45
N ASP A 175 6.68 18.98 -14.99
CA ASP A 175 5.40 19.14 -14.30
C ASP A 175 5.38 18.34 -12.98
N HIS A 176 4.92 18.97 -11.91
CA HIS A 176 4.90 18.39 -10.57
C HIS A 176 4.02 17.13 -10.51
N LEU A 177 2.82 17.17 -11.08
CA LEU A 177 1.90 16.02 -11.02
C LEU A 177 2.40 14.87 -11.89
N ALA A 178 2.96 15.15 -13.06
CA ALA A 178 3.62 14.16 -13.90
C ALA A 178 4.83 13.53 -13.20
N PHE A 179 5.58 14.29 -12.40
CA PHE A 179 6.63 13.74 -11.55
C PHE A 179 6.05 12.85 -10.46
N ARG A 180 5.07 13.32 -9.68
CA ARG A 180 4.48 12.52 -8.59
C ARG A 180 3.68 11.30 -9.07
N SER A 181 3.28 11.31 -10.35
CA SER A 181 2.56 10.23 -11.03
C SER A 181 3.46 9.41 -11.97
N TYR A 182 4.76 9.29 -11.68
CA TYR A 182 5.72 8.77 -12.65
C TYR A 182 5.45 7.34 -13.11
N TYR A 183 5.15 6.42 -12.18
CA TYR A 183 4.83 5.02 -12.49
C TYR A 183 3.34 4.73 -12.44
N TYR A 184 2.65 5.24 -11.42
CA TYR A 184 1.20 5.18 -11.32
C TYR A 184 0.65 6.58 -10.99
N PRO A 185 -0.59 6.89 -11.37
CA PRO A 185 -1.22 8.15 -11.00
C PRO A 185 -1.22 8.37 -9.49
N VAL A 186 -0.92 9.60 -9.06
CA VAL A 186 -1.16 10.01 -7.67
C VAL A 186 -2.62 9.73 -7.32
N LYS A 187 -2.82 9.08 -6.18
CA LYS A 187 -4.15 8.77 -5.67
C LYS A 187 -4.16 9.02 -4.17
N VAL A 188 -5.23 9.65 -3.67
CA VAL A 188 -5.55 9.74 -2.25
C VAL A 188 -7.06 9.55 -2.11
N ARG A 189 -7.50 8.48 -1.44
CA ARG A 189 -8.92 8.19 -1.22
C ARG A 189 -9.43 8.99 -0.01
N ARG A 190 -10.46 9.82 -0.21
CA ARG A 190 -11.04 10.73 0.80
C ARG A 190 -11.85 10.02 1.90
N GLU A 191 -12.32 8.79 1.66
CA GLU A 191 -13.35 8.15 2.50
C GLU A 191 -12.85 7.51 3.80
N GLN A 192 -11.55 7.54 4.09
CA GLN A 192 -10.99 7.02 5.33
C GLN A 192 -10.08 8.06 5.97
N HIS A 193 -10.12 8.16 7.30
CA HIS A 193 -9.35 9.07 8.16
C HIS A 193 -7.81 8.92 8.06
N ASP A 194 -7.32 8.31 6.98
CA ASP A 194 -5.93 8.00 6.66
C ASP A 194 -5.43 8.83 5.46
N CYS A 195 -6.04 10.00 5.20
CA CYS A 195 -5.68 10.88 4.09
C CYS A 195 -4.24 11.40 4.29
N THR A 196 -3.26 10.84 3.60
CA THR A 196 -1.86 11.22 3.78
C THR A 196 -1.52 12.47 2.95
N LEU A 197 -1.05 13.56 3.58
CA LEU A 197 -0.39 14.66 2.88
C LEU A 197 1.09 14.36 2.67
N PHE A 198 1.58 14.78 1.51
CA PHE A 198 2.99 14.84 1.16
C PHE A 198 3.46 16.29 1.29
N LEU A 199 4.31 16.58 2.28
CA LEU A 199 5.10 17.81 2.29
C LEU A 199 6.45 17.49 1.66
N THR A 200 6.74 18.07 0.49
CA THR A 200 8.11 18.21 -0.03
C THR A 200 8.35 19.66 -0.38
#